data_AF-A0A081BW87-F1
#
_entry.id   AF-A0A081BW87-F1
#
_cell.length_a   1.000
_cell.length_b   1.000
_cell.length_c   1.000
_cell.angle_alpha   90.00
_cell.angle_beta   90.00
_cell.angle_gamma   90.00
#
_symmetry.space_group_name_H-M   'P 1'
#
loop_
_entity.id
_entity.type
_entity.pdbx_description
1 polymer ?
#
loop_
_entity_poly.entity_id
_entity_poly.type
_entity_poly.pdbx_seq_one_letter_code
_entity_poly.pdbx_strand_id
1 'polypeptide(L)' 'MQAYVYELTMRKNRVLTLDNLPFMAGEHIEVILIQRSNPQSENSRYPFWGKPLTYLDPTEPVAEEDWEALQ' A
#
# COMPACT_ATOMS: atom_id res chain seq x y z
N MET A 1 8.88 21.78 -6.40
CA MET A 1 9.13 20.58 -7.21
C MET A 1 7.77 20.10 -7.71
N GLN A 2 7.56 20.02 -9.03
CA GLN A 2 6.26 19.66 -9.61
C GLN A 2 6.40 18.28 -10.26
N ALA A 3 5.56 17.34 -9.86
CA ALA A 3 5.63 15.95 -10.30
C ALA A 3 4.37 15.58 -11.07
N TYR A 4 4.55 14.96 -12.23
CA TYR A 4 3.48 14.38 -13.03
C TYR A 4 3.49 12.87 -12.82
N VAL A 5 2.37 12.33 -12.35
CA VAL A 5 2.22 10.88 -12.11
C VAL A 5 1.55 10.27 -13.32
N TYR A 6 2.22 9.31 -13.95
CA TYR A 6 1.67 8.51 -15.03
C TYR A 6 1.71 7.04 -14.62
N GLU A 7 0.55 6.39 -14.53
CA GLU A 7 0.47 4.97 -14.23
C GLU A 7 0.38 4.17 -15.53
N LEU A 8 1.38 3.31 -15.77
CA LEU A 8 1.39 2.40 -16.90
C LEU A 8 1.58 0.96 -16.43
N THR A 9 0.72 0.06 -16.91
CA THR A 9 0.99 -1.38 -16.84
C THR A 9 1.91 -1.79 -17.99
N MET A 10 3.08 -2.32 -17.65
CA MET A 10 4.09 -2.70 -18.62
C MET A 10 3.58 -3.81 -19.56
N ARG A 11 3.58 -3.55 -20.86
CA ARG A 11 3.19 -4.53 -21.90
C ARG A 11 4.32 -5.53 -22.15
N LYS A 12 4.03 -6.64 -22.87
CA LYS A 12 4.99 -7.75 -23.12
C LYS A 12 6.34 -7.30 -23.70
N ASN A 13 6.35 -6.22 -24.49
CA ASN A 13 7.57 -5.67 -25.10
C ASN A 13 8.46 -4.91 -24.11
N ARG A 14 7.98 -4.60 -22.90
CA ARG A 14 8.72 -3.92 -21.81
C ARG A 14 9.29 -2.54 -22.21
N VAL A 15 8.62 -1.86 -23.16
CA VAL A 15 8.99 -0.51 -23.59
C VAL A 15 8.02 0.50 -23.01
N LEU A 16 8.55 1.56 -22.39
CA LEU A 16 7.83 2.75 -21.99
C LEU A 16 8.15 3.87 -22.99
N THR A 17 7.13 4.41 -23.65
CA THR A 17 7.24 5.58 -24.52
C THR A 17 6.43 6.70 -23.89
N LEU A 18 7.07 7.86 -23.67
CA LEU A 18 6.42 9.08 -23.19
C LEU A 18 6.38 10.07 -24.36
N ASP A 19 5.18 10.47 -24.76
CA ASP A 19 4.93 11.40 -25.85
C ASP A 19 4.08 12.60 -25.40
N ASN A 20 4.15 13.69 -26.18
CA ASN A 20 3.37 14.91 -25.96
C ASN A 20 3.44 15.48 -24.52
N LEU A 21 4.61 15.44 -23.91
CA LEU A 21 4.82 15.98 -22.56
C LEU A 21 4.69 17.52 -22.57
N PRO A 22 4.12 18.13 -21.51
CA PRO A 22 3.87 19.57 -21.44
C PRO A 22 5.15 20.36 -21.05
N PHE A 23 6.29 19.99 -21.63
CA PHE A 23 7.60 20.61 -21.37
C PHE A 23 8.13 21.31 -22.61
N MET A 24 8.88 22.38 -22.41
CA MET A 24 9.50 23.13 -23.49
C MET A 24 10.88 22.58 -23.87
N ALA A 25 11.32 22.85 -25.10
CA ALA A 25 12.65 22.48 -25.56
C ALA A 25 13.73 23.15 -24.69
N GLY A 26 14.67 22.36 -24.18
CA GLY A 26 15.77 22.83 -23.33
C GLY A 26 15.48 22.79 -21.83
N GLU A 27 14.27 22.41 -21.41
CA GLU A 27 13.98 22.19 -19.99
C GLU A 27 14.67 20.92 -19.48
N HIS A 28 15.23 21.00 -18.27
CA HIS A 28 15.83 19.86 -17.59
C HIS A 28 14.74 19.06 -16.87
N ILE A 29 14.58 17.79 -17.23
CA ILE A 29 13.51 16.93 -16.72
C ILE A 29 14.13 15.69 -16.06
N GLU A 30 13.58 15.29 -14.92
CA GLU A 30 13.92 14.05 -14.23
C GLU A 30 12.77 13.05 -14.36
N VAL A 31 13.10 11.79 -14.63
CA VAL A 31 12.13 10.69 -14.73
C VAL A 31 12.39 9.69 -13.61
N ILE A 32 11.38 9.48 -12.76
CA ILE A 32 11.44 8.52 -11.65
C ILE A 32 10.48 7.35 -11.94
N LEU A 33 11.02 6.14 -11.97
CA LEU A 33 10.26 4.91 -12.18
C LEU A 33 10.08 4.19 -10.84
N ILE A 34 8.83 4.05 -10.39
CA ILE A 34 8.50 3.34 -9.14
C ILE A 34 7.70 2.09 -9.51
N GLN A 35 8.26 0.91 -9.22
CA GLN A 35 7.50 -0.33 -9.35
C GLN A 35 6.41 -0.38 -8.29
N ARG A 36 5.14 -0.36 -8.71
CA ARG A 36 4.01 -0.64 -7.83
C ARG A 36 3.86 -2.15 -7.67
N SER A 37 3.98 -2.66 -6.46
CA SER A 37 3.52 -4.00 -6.12
C SER A 37 2.00 -4.03 -6.23
N ASN A 38 1.45 -5.12 -6.77
CA ASN A 38 0.01 -5.30 -6.92
C ASN A 38 -0.68 -5.10 -5.55
N PRO A 39 -1.71 -4.24 -5.42
CA PRO A 39 -2.42 -4.03 -4.15
C PRO A 39 -3.10 -5.29 -3.61
N GLN A 40 -3.13 -6.38 -4.37
CA GLN A 40 -3.69 -7.66 -3.96
C GLN A 40 -3.04 -8.26 -2.69
N SER A 41 -1.87 -7.77 -2.26
CA SER A 41 -1.29 -8.14 -0.96
C SER A 41 -1.93 -7.42 0.24
N GLU A 42 -2.72 -6.36 0.06
CA GLU A 42 -3.42 -5.71 1.19
C GLU A 42 -4.47 -6.61 1.82
N ASN A 43 -5.11 -7.48 1.03
CA ASN A 43 -6.02 -8.51 1.55
C ASN A 43 -5.31 -9.53 2.45
N SER A 44 -4.00 -9.74 2.28
CA SER A 44 -3.18 -10.55 3.21
C SER A 44 -2.69 -9.76 4.42
N ARG A 45 -2.60 -8.42 4.31
CA ARG A 45 -2.12 -7.55 5.38
C ARG A 45 -3.16 -7.39 6.50
N TYR A 46 -4.44 -7.37 6.15
CA TYR A 46 -5.54 -7.23 7.11
C TYR A 46 -6.58 -8.34 6.91
N PRO A 47 -6.34 -9.55 7.45
CA PRO A 47 -7.18 -10.74 7.21
C PRO A 47 -8.63 -10.61 7.70
N PHE A 48 -8.89 -9.63 8.57
CA PHE A 48 -10.19 -9.34 9.16
C PHE A 48 -10.88 -8.09 8.57
N TRP A 49 -10.27 -7.43 7.59
CA TRP A 49 -10.89 -6.26 6.95
C TRP A 49 -12.21 -6.66 6.26
N GLY A 50 -13.29 -5.95 6.57
CA GLY A 50 -14.63 -6.23 6.03
C GLY A 50 -15.32 -7.47 6.61
N LYS A 51 -14.74 -8.16 7.58
CA LYS A 51 -15.39 -9.24 8.32
C LYS A 51 -15.98 -8.70 9.63
N PRO A 52 -17.20 -9.09 10.02
CA PRO A 52 -17.74 -8.73 11.33
C PRO A 52 -16.94 -9.45 12.42
N LEU A 53 -16.36 -8.69 13.36
CA LEU A 53 -15.78 -9.24 14.59
C LEU A 53 -16.84 -9.22 15.69
N THR A 54 -16.95 -10.31 16.43
CA THR A 54 -17.77 -10.39 17.64
C THR A 54 -16.83 -10.53 18.83
N TYR A 55 -16.94 -9.61 19.77
CA TYR A 55 -16.27 -9.73 21.07
C TYR A 55 -17.18 -10.51 21.99
N LEU A 56 -16.71 -11.67 22.46
CA LEU A 56 -17.36 -12.37 23.56
C LEU A 56 -16.89 -11.66 24.84
N ASP A 57 -17.87 -11.14 25.59
CA ASP A 57 -17.70 -10.58 26.93
C ASP A 57 -16.47 -9.65 27.10
N PRO A 58 -16.41 -8.53 26.35
CA PRO A 58 -15.21 -7.67 26.23
C PRO A 58 -14.76 -6.99 27.53
N THR A 59 -15.59 -7.06 28.56
CA THR A 59 -15.35 -6.45 29.87
C THR A 59 -15.17 -7.48 30.98
N GLU A 60 -15.14 -8.78 30.66
CA GLU A 60 -14.73 -9.77 31.65
C GLU A 60 -13.32 -9.45 32.15
N PRO A 61 -13.06 -9.67 33.45
CA PRO A 61 -11.72 -9.50 33.98
C PRO A 61 -10.77 -10.36 33.15
N VAL A 62 -9.60 -9.80 32.84
CA VAL A 62 -8.48 -10.59 32.30
C VAL A 62 -8.25 -11.77 33.24
N ALA A 63 -7.73 -12.90 32.76
CA ALA A 63 -7.45 -14.05 33.61
C ALA A 63 -6.40 -13.71 34.66
N GLU A 64 -6.82 -13.09 35.78
CA GLU A 64 -5.96 -12.53 36.83
C GLU A 64 -5.06 -13.62 37.41
N GLU A 65 -5.56 -14.85 37.44
CA GLU A 65 -4.88 -16.07 37.87
C GLU A 65 -3.67 -16.45 36.98
N ASP A 66 -3.63 -16.00 35.72
CA ASP A 66 -2.54 -16.22 34.76
C ASP A 66 -1.45 -15.14 34.82
N TRP A 67 -1.61 -14.11 35.67
CA TRP A 67 -0.60 -13.06 35.83
C TRP A 67 0.44 -13.46 36.88
N GLU A 68 1.65 -13.76 36.40
CA GLU A 68 2.86 -14.01 37.22
C GLU A 68 3.18 -12.88 38.22
N ALA A 69 2.66 -11.67 38.01
CA ALA A 69 2.86 -10.53 38.92
C ALA A 69 2.04 -10.61 40.23
N LEU A 70 1.07 -11.53 40.30
CA LEU A 70 0.20 -11.76 41.47
C LEU A 70 0.55 -13.07 42.22
N GLN A 71 1.58 -13.80 41.78
CA GLN A 71 2.16 -14.99 42.44
C GLN A 71 3.23 -14.59 43.47
#